data_AF-A0A931Z3B5-F1
#
_entry.id   AF-A0A931Z3B5-F1
#
_cell.length_a   1.000
_cell.length_b   1.000
_cell.length_c   1.000
_cell.angle_alpha   90.00
_cell.angle_beta   90.00
_cell.angle_gamma   90.00
#
_symmetry.space_group_name_H-M   'P 1'
#
loop_
_entity.id
_entity.type
_entity.pdbx_description
1 polymer ?
#
loop_
_entity_poly.entity_id
_entity_poly.type
_entity_poly.pdbx_seq_one_letter_code
_entity_poly.pdbx_strand_id
1 'polypeptide(L)'
;MSESELHARILGDAHAYDPASRPPSRLTPHRDALLVYRAKGLSYEEIAEALTRLGLKIRPTIVGTFCRRNFRKADIQRKRIELESASPAPKTPVALTTTPVVSSFIAGRRGGRQ
;
A
#
# COMPACT_ATOMS: atom_id res chain seq x y z
N MET A 1 -42.65 -12.10 17.97
CA MET A 1 -41.43 -12.67 18.55
C MET A 1 -41.12 -11.90 19.82
N SER A 2 -41.01 -12.61 20.94
CA SER A 2 -40.64 -11.98 22.21
C SER A 2 -39.12 -11.76 22.27
N GLU A 3 -38.68 -10.84 23.10
CA GLU A 3 -37.25 -10.54 23.33
C GLU A 3 -36.47 -11.79 23.77
N SER A 4 -37.10 -12.64 24.58
CA SER A 4 -36.54 -13.91 25.06
C SER A 4 -36.30 -14.92 23.92
N GLU A 5 -37.17 -14.94 22.92
CA GLU A 5 -37.08 -15.82 21.75
C GLU A 5 -35.97 -15.37 20.79
N LEU A 6 -35.82 -14.05 20.60
CA LEU A 6 -34.70 -13.46 19.86
C LEU A 6 -33.37 -13.78 20.55
N HIS A 7 -33.30 -13.61 21.87
CA HIS A 7 -32.10 -13.86 22.67
C HIS A 7 -31.66 -15.33 22.58
N ALA A 8 -32.59 -16.29 22.73
CA ALA A 8 -32.30 -17.72 22.60
C ALA A 8 -31.76 -18.06 21.19
N ARG A 9 -32.30 -17.42 20.16
CA ARG A 9 -31.84 -17.62 18.77
C ARG A 9 -30.44 -17.07 18.52
N ILE A 10 -30.10 -15.91 19.09
CA ILE A 10 -28.75 -15.34 19.01
C ILE A 10 -27.75 -16.23 19.74
N LEU A 11 -28.09 -16.73 20.94
CA LEU A 11 -27.22 -17.64 21.68
C LEU A 11 -27.00 -18.96 20.92
N GLY A 12 -28.06 -19.54 20.35
CA GLY A 12 -27.96 -20.74 19.53
C GLY A 12 -27.04 -20.55 18.32
N ASP A 13 -27.17 -19.42 17.61
CA ASP A 13 -26.31 -19.08 16.47
C ASP A 13 -24.84 -18.89 16.90
N ALA A 14 -24.61 -18.21 18.03
CA ALA A 14 -23.27 -17.99 18.58
C ALA A 14 -22.57 -19.31 18.97
N HIS A 15 -23.30 -20.28 19.52
CA HIS A 15 -22.76 -21.61 19.84
C HIS A 15 -22.49 -22.46 18.61
N ALA A 16 -23.29 -22.32 17.56
CA ALA A 16 -23.11 -23.03 16.29
C ALA A 16 -22.00 -22.43 15.41
N TYR A 17 -21.57 -21.20 15.71
CA TYR A 17 -20.53 -20.52 14.95
C TYR A 17 -19.15 -21.16 15.18
N ASP A 18 -18.64 -21.86 14.17
CA ASP A 18 -17.26 -22.35 14.14
C ASP A 18 -16.31 -21.32 13.52
N PRO A 19 -15.36 -20.74 14.28
CA PRO A 19 -14.37 -19.82 13.74
C PRO A 19 -13.37 -20.48 12.78
N ALA A 20 -13.19 -21.80 12.83
CA ALA A 20 -12.27 -22.54 11.97
C ALA A 20 -12.83 -22.78 10.56
N SER A 21 -14.16 -22.89 10.42
CA SER A 21 -14.86 -23.03 9.13
C SER A 21 -14.98 -21.71 8.34
N ARG A 22 -14.17 -20.69 8.66
CA ARG A 22 -14.22 -19.43 7.92
C ARG A 22 -13.81 -19.65 6.46
N PRO A 23 -14.70 -19.38 5.49
CA PRO A 23 -14.32 -19.49 4.09
C PRO A 23 -13.13 -18.56 3.82
N PRO A 24 -12.17 -18.98 2.99
CA PRO A 24 -11.05 -18.13 2.62
C PRO A 24 -11.58 -16.80 2.08
N SER A 25 -10.92 -15.70 2.47
CA SER A 25 -11.34 -14.37 2.03
C SER A 25 -11.48 -14.34 0.51
N ARG A 26 -12.52 -13.66 0.01
CA ARG A 26 -12.69 -13.41 -1.44
C ARG A 26 -11.51 -12.65 -2.05
N LEU A 27 -10.65 -12.08 -1.21
CA LEU A 27 -9.39 -11.41 -1.58
C LEU A 27 -8.20 -12.37 -1.75
N THR A 28 -8.26 -13.60 -1.21
CA THR A 28 -7.16 -14.57 -1.28
C THR A 28 -6.72 -14.86 -2.73
N PRO A 29 -7.64 -15.07 -3.70
CA PRO A 29 -7.26 -15.28 -5.10
C PRO A 29 -6.59 -14.06 -5.76
N HIS A 30 -6.78 -12.86 -5.18
CA HIS A 30 -6.30 -11.60 -5.73
C HIS A 30 -5.17 -11.00 -4.87
N ARG A 31 -4.49 -11.84 -4.08
CA ARG A 31 -3.43 -11.43 -3.16
C ARG A 31 -2.30 -10.66 -3.87
N ASP A 32 -1.86 -11.11 -5.03
CA ASP A 32 -0.76 -10.45 -5.75
C ASP A 32 -1.17 -9.08 -6.31
N ALA A 33 -2.40 -8.96 -6.81
CA ALA A 33 -2.94 -7.68 -7.27
C ALA A 33 -3.00 -6.66 -6.12
N LEU A 34 -3.44 -7.09 -4.93
CA LEU A 34 -3.42 -6.27 -3.72
C LEU A 34 -2.01 -5.85 -3.32
N LEU A 35 -1.03 -6.75 -3.42
CA LEU A 35 0.37 -6.44 -3.14
C LEU A 35 0.91 -5.37 -4.09
N VAL A 36 0.57 -5.46 -5.38
CA VAL A 36 0.92 -4.44 -6.39
C VAL A 36 0.27 -3.10 -6.07
N TYR A 37 -1.03 -3.06 -5.75
CA TYR A 37 -1.68 -1.80 -5.37
C TYR A 37 -1.04 -1.16 -4.13
N ARG A 38 -0.67 -1.98 -3.12
CA ARG A 38 0.04 -1.49 -1.93
C ARG A 38 1.45 -1.02 -2.24
N ALA A 39 2.17 -1.68 -3.14
CA ALA A 39 3.49 -1.25 -3.59
C ALA A 39 3.42 0.09 -4.35
N LYS A 40 2.36 0.30 -5.13
CA LYS A 40 2.03 1.57 -5.79
C LYS A 40 1.61 2.68 -4.82
N GLY A 41 1.35 2.35 -3.55
CA GLY A 41 1.03 3.33 -2.51
C GLY A 41 -0.46 3.67 -2.37
N LEU A 42 -1.36 2.92 -3.01
CA LEU A 42 -2.80 3.16 -2.87
C LEU A 42 -3.27 2.93 -1.42
N SER A 43 -4.18 3.78 -0.97
CA SER A 43 -4.92 3.64 0.28
C SER A 43 -5.90 2.46 0.22
N TYR A 44 -6.39 2.02 1.38
CA TYR A 44 -7.35 0.91 1.43
C TYR A 44 -8.70 1.26 0.80
N GLU A 45 -9.06 2.55 0.78
CA GLU A 45 -10.28 3.06 0.15
C GLU A 45 -10.16 3.01 -1.37
N GLU A 46 -9.08 3.54 -1.93
CA GLU A 46 -8.82 3.50 -3.37
C GLU A 46 -8.72 2.05 -3.89
N ILE A 47 -8.15 1.14 -3.09
CA ILE A 47 -8.12 -0.28 -3.44
C ILE A 47 -9.52 -0.88 -3.44
N ALA A 48 -10.36 -0.57 -2.44
CA ALA A 48 -11.73 -1.05 -2.40
C ALA A 48 -12.57 -0.53 -3.57
N GLU A 49 -12.38 0.72 -3.97
CA GLU A 49 -13.01 1.30 -5.16
C GLU A 49 -12.51 0.65 -6.45
N ALA A 50 -11.20 0.39 -6.58
CA ALA A 50 -10.63 -0.32 -7.71
C ALA A 50 -11.21 -1.74 -7.85
N LEU A 51 -11.33 -2.47 -6.74
CA LEU A 51 -11.95 -3.80 -6.72
C LEU A 51 -13.45 -3.74 -7.04
N THR A 52 -14.15 -2.72 -6.54
CA THR A 52 -15.58 -2.53 -6.80
C THR A 52 -15.84 -2.27 -8.28
N ARG A 53 -14.97 -1.50 -8.96
CA ARG A 53 -15.03 -1.30 -10.42
C ARG A 53 -14.86 -2.59 -11.22
N LEU A 54 -14.15 -3.57 -10.66
CA LEU A 54 -13.96 -4.90 -11.25
C LEU A 54 -15.07 -5.90 -10.85
N GLY A 55 -16.12 -5.44 -10.16
CA GLY A 55 -17.25 -6.28 -9.73
C GLY A 55 -17.10 -6.90 -8.34
N LEU A 56 -16.00 -6.63 -7.63
CA LEU A 56 -15.76 -7.13 -6.26
C LEU A 56 -16.18 -6.07 -5.24
N LYS A 57 -17.44 -6.14 -4.79
CA LYS A 57 -17.98 -5.27 -3.74
C LYS A 57 -17.38 -5.63 -2.38
N ILE A 58 -16.34 -4.89 -1.97
CA ILE A 58 -15.60 -5.16 -0.73
C ILE A 58 -15.41 -3.85 0.04
N ARG A 59 -15.62 -3.90 1.37
CA ARG A 59 -15.42 -2.73 2.23
C ARG A 59 -13.92 -2.44 2.43
N PRO A 60 -13.51 -1.15 2.51
CA PRO A 60 -12.12 -0.77 2.80
C PRO A 60 -11.55 -1.42 4.08
N THR A 61 -12.39 -1.63 5.10
CA THR A 61 -12.01 -2.28 6.36
C THR A 61 -11.52 -3.72 6.14
N ILE A 62 -12.18 -4.48 5.26
CA ILE A 62 -11.82 -5.87 4.93
C ILE A 62 -10.49 -5.89 4.19
N VAL A 63 -10.28 -4.96 3.26
CA VAL A 63 -8.98 -4.79 2.56
C VAL A 63 -7.87 -4.50 3.57
N GLY A 64 -8.11 -3.57 4.50
CA GLY A 64 -7.15 -3.22 5.56
C GLY A 64 -6.79 -4.43 6.45
N THR A 65 -7.80 -5.17 6.94
CA THR A 65 -7.57 -6.38 7.74
C THR A 65 -6.81 -7.45 6.96
N PHE A 66 -7.16 -7.67 5.69
CA PHE A 66 -6.48 -8.65 4.84
C PHE A 66 -5.02 -8.27 4.60
N CYS A 67 -4.74 -7.01 4.21
CA CYS A 67 -3.40 -6.52 3.96
C CYS A 67 -2.50 -6.64 5.20
N ARG A 68 -3.00 -6.25 6.38
CA ARG A 68 -2.24 -6.33 7.65
C ARG A 68 -1.90 -7.77 8.05
N ARG A 69 -2.77 -8.73 7.72
CA ARG A 69 -2.55 -10.15 8.04
C ARG A 69 -1.62 -10.86 7.04
N ASN A 70 -1.65 -10.47 5.77
CA ASN A 70 -1.03 -11.23 4.69
C ASN A 70 0.24 -10.61 4.09
N PHE A 71 0.50 -9.32 4.35
CA PHE A 71 1.64 -8.60 3.79
C PHE A 71 2.54 -8.05 4.88
N ARG A 72 3.83 -8.35 4.80
CA ARG A 72 4.83 -7.68 5.62
C ARG A 72 5.30 -6.41 4.90
N LYS A 73 5.78 -5.44 5.68
CA LYS A 73 6.36 -4.20 5.11
C LYS A 73 7.51 -4.51 4.13
N ALA A 74 8.30 -5.54 4.42
CA ALA A 74 9.39 -6.00 3.57
C ALA A 74 8.89 -6.48 2.19
N ASP A 75 7.76 -7.19 2.13
CA ASP A 75 7.21 -7.72 0.88
C ASP A 75 6.71 -6.57 -0.01
N ILE A 76 6.03 -5.59 0.58
CA ILE A 76 5.57 -4.39 -0.11
C ILE A 76 6.75 -3.60 -0.66
N GLN A 77 7.82 -3.44 0.13
CA GLN A 77 9.01 -2.70 -0.29
C GLN A 77 9.76 -3.42 -1.41
N ARG A 78 9.94 -4.75 -1.31
CA ARG A 78 10.52 -5.55 -2.39
C ARG A 78 9.73 -5.39 -3.68
N LYS A 79 8.39 -5.50 -3.61
CA LYS A 79 7.55 -5.35 -4.79
C LYS A 79 7.59 -3.93 -5.37
N ARG A 80 7.72 -2.90 -4.52
CA ARG A 80 7.92 -1.51 -4.97
C ARG A 80 9.22 -1.34 -5.75
N ILE A 81 10.33 -1.90 -5.25
CA ILE A 81 11.63 -1.86 -5.96
C ILE A 81 11.55 -2.61 -7.29
N GLU A 82 10.89 -3.77 -7.31
CA GLU A 82 10.67 -4.56 -8.52
C GLU A 82 9.88 -3.77 -9.57
N LEU A 83 8.79 -3.09 -9.17
CA LEU A 83 7.99 -2.26 -10.07
C LEU A 83 8.76 -1.05 -10.61
N GLU A 84 9.61 -0.43 -9.78
CA GLU A 84 10.49 0.66 -10.21
C GLU A 84 11.54 0.17 -11.21
N SER A 85 12.13 -1.00 -10.95
CA SER A 85 13.16 -1.61 -11.81
C SER A 85 12.59 -2.13 -13.14
N ALA A 86 11.32 -2.54 -13.14
CA ALA A 86 10.60 -3.01 -14.33
C ALA A 86 10.03 -1.87 -15.17
N SER A 87 10.10 -0.61 -14.71
CA SER A 87 9.74 0.57 -15.49
C SER A 87 10.97 1.03 -16.29
N PRO A 88 11.05 0.76 -17.61
CA PRO A 88 12.12 1.32 -18.43
C PRO A 88 11.87 2.83 -18.58
N ALA A 89 12.47 3.65 -17.72
CA ALA A 89 12.68 5.04 -18.07
C ALA A 89 13.57 5.08 -19.34
N PRO A 90 13.24 5.90 -20.35
CA PRO A 90 14.10 6.08 -21.52
C PRO A 90 15.45 6.61 -21.05
N LYS A 91 16.50 5.83 -21.30
CA LYS A 91 17.88 6.28 -21.16
C LYS A 91 18.09 7.39 -22.20
N THR A 92 18.07 8.65 -21.79
CA THR A 92 18.84 9.67 -22.49
C THR A 92 20.26 9.63 -21.91
N PRO A 93 21.24 9.08 -22.64
CA PRO A 93 22.64 9.30 -22.30
C PRO A 93 23.00 10.72 -22.76
N VAL A 94 23.14 11.67 -21.84
CA VAL A 94 23.96 12.85 -22.12
C VAL A 94 25.33 12.58 -21.51
N ALA A 95 26.20 12.04 -22.34
CA ALA A 95 27.61 11.88 -22.04
C ALA A 95 28.32 13.25 -22.08
N LEU A 96 28.87 13.63 -20.93
CA LEU A 96 30.21 14.18 -20.66
C LEU A 96 30.82 15.22 -21.62
N THR A 97 31.25 16.39 -21.11
CA THR A 97 32.58 17.00 -21.37
C THR A 97 32.94 18.07 -20.30
N THR A 98 33.83 17.71 -19.36
CA THR A 98 35.09 18.37 -18.89
C THR A 98 35.34 19.83 -19.37
N THR A 99 35.71 20.88 -18.61
CA THR A 99 36.80 21.15 -17.64
C THR A 99 36.67 22.62 -17.12
N PRO A 100 37.47 23.10 -16.13
CA PRO A 100 37.22 24.30 -15.32
C PRO A 100 37.82 25.60 -15.88
N VAL A 101 37.30 26.76 -15.46
CA VAL A 101 38.01 28.04 -15.57
C VAL A 101 37.90 28.83 -14.27
N VAL A 102 39.08 29.18 -13.76
CA VAL A 102 39.35 30.06 -12.62
C VAL A 102 39.25 31.50 -13.13
N SER A 103 38.63 32.43 -12.40
CA SER A 103 39.29 33.62 -11.83
C SER A 103 38.30 34.68 -11.35
N SER A 104 38.33 34.91 -10.03
CA SER A 104 38.59 36.18 -9.31
C SER A 104 37.79 37.46 -9.59
N PHE A 105 37.76 38.33 -8.55
CA PHE A 105 37.20 39.70 -8.40
C PHE A 105 35.83 39.73 -7.66
N ILE A 106 35.58 40.42 -6.53
CA ILE A 106 36.28 41.51 -5.80
C ILE A 106 35.98 41.42 -4.29
N ALA A 107 37.00 41.84 -3.53
CA ALA A 107 37.01 42.23 -2.12
C ALA A 107 35.77 42.96 -1.58
N GLY A 108 35.36 42.57 -0.37
CA GLY A 108 34.48 43.33 0.51
C GLY A 108 34.87 43.11 1.97
N ARG A 109 35.90 43.82 2.43
CA ARG A 109 36.34 43.90 3.83
C ARG A 109 35.35 44.70 4.69
N ARG A 110 35.26 44.33 5.98
CA ARG A 110 34.76 45.04 7.20
C ARG A 110 33.48 44.41 7.76
N GLY A 111 33.33 44.10 9.05
CA GLY A 111 34.14 44.15 10.27
C GLY A 111 33.42 43.24 11.29
N GLY A 112 34.07 42.63 12.29
CA GLY A 112 34.56 43.33 13.47
C GLY A 112 33.66 43.01 14.68
N ARG A 113 33.97 41.90 15.36
CA ARG A 113 34.08 41.74 16.82
C ARG A 113 33.20 42.67 17.68
N GLN A 114 32.23 42.08 18.38
CA GLN A 114 32.07 42.21 19.85
C GLN A 114 31.51 40.90 20.38
#